data_AF-A0A937WIH2-F1
#
_entry.id   AF-A0A937WIH2-F1
#
_cell.length_a   1.000
_cell.length_b   1.000
_cell.length_c   1.000
_cell.angle_alpha   90.00
_cell.angle_beta   90.00
_cell.angle_gamma   90.00
#
_symmetry.space_group_name_H-M   'P 1'
#
loop_
_entity.id
_entity.type
_entity.pdbx_description
1 polymer ?
#
loop_
_entity_poly.entity_id
_entity_poly.type
_entity_poly.pdbx_seq_one_letter_code
_entity_poly.pdbx_strand_id
1 'polypeptide(L)'
;MCDKGSQIVSAFSRIVNGRTLEFELDESSNPRIKDCASDSQWDFEGIAYQGKCERENLTPIPSFKAYWFAWAVFHPDTLVYEK
;
A
#
# COMPACT_ATOMS: atom_id res chain seq x y z
N MET A 1 -24.50 -2.46 -14.89
CA MET A 1 -24.05 -1.80 -13.65
C MET A 1 -22.55 -1.54 -13.82
N CYS A 2 -22.14 -0.32 -14.14
CA CYS A 2 -20.71 0.04 -14.08
C CYS A 2 -20.37 0.32 -12.62
N ASP A 3 -19.54 -0.52 -12.01
CA ASP A 3 -18.89 -0.19 -10.74
C ASP A 3 -18.00 1.03 -10.99
N LYS A 4 -18.43 2.20 -10.50
CA LYS A 4 -17.67 3.44 -10.62
C LYS A 4 -16.61 3.44 -9.53
N GLY A 5 -15.38 3.12 -9.93
CA GLY A 5 -14.17 3.28 -9.14
C GLY A 5 -13.77 2.02 -8.41
N SER A 6 -13.05 1.14 -9.10
CA SER A 6 -12.28 0.09 -8.44
C SER A 6 -11.41 0.73 -7.37
N GLN A 7 -11.68 0.42 -6.10
CA GLN A 7 -10.83 0.83 -5.00
C GLN A 7 -9.64 -0.12 -4.97
N ILE A 8 -8.54 0.30 -5.58
CA ILE A 8 -7.29 -0.46 -5.59
C ILE A 8 -6.71 -0.42 -4.17
N VAL A 9 -6.39 -1.60 -3.64
CA VAL A 9 -5.65 -1.75 -2.39
C VAL A 9 -4.40 -2.55 -2.72
N SER A 10 -3.25 -1.93 -2.51
CA SER A 10 -1.95 -2.56 -2.66
C SER A 10 -1.21 -2.45 -1.33
N ALA A 11 -0.59 -3.55 -0.91
CA ALA A 11 0.32 -3.58 0.23
C ALA A 11 1.72 -3.95 -0.28
N PHE A 12 2.74 -3.29 0.25
CA PHE A 12 4.13 -3.52 -0.14
C PHE A 12 5.03 -3.63 1.07
N SER A 13 6.11 -4.40 0.94
CA SER A 13 7.19 -4.42 1.92
C SER A 13 7.93 -3.09 1.90
N ARG A 14 8.14 -2.50 3.07
CA ARG A 14 9.02 -1.33 3.24
C ARG A 14 10.51 -1.68 3.24
N ILE A 15 10.87 -2.95 3.00
CA ILE A 15 12.26 -3.40 2.98
C ILE A 15 12.71 -3.57 1.53
N VAL A 16 13.71 -2.81 1.12
CA VAL A 16 14.34 -2.89 -0.21
C VAL A 16 15.84 -2.99 -0.03
N ASN A 17 16.47 -4.02 -0.63
CA ASN A 17 17.92 -4.24 -0.52
C ASN A 17 18.46 -4.24 0.92
N GLY A 18 17.67 -4.77 1.87
CA GLY A 18 18.01 -4.82 3.30
C GLY A 18 17.86 -3.49 4.06
N ARG A 19 17.37 -2.43 3.40
CA ARG A 19 17.11 -1.12 4.02
C ARG A 19 15.62 -0.97 4.27
N THR A 20 15.30 -0.36 5.40
CA THR A 20 13.92 -0.01 5.76
C THR A 20 13.62 1.41 5.26
N LEU A 21 12.67 1.54 4.34
CA LEU A 21 12.21 2.81 3.77
C LEU A 21 11.17 3.49 4.69
N GLU A 22 11.01 4.80 4.57
CA GLU A 22 10.07 5.61 5.37
C GLU A 22 9.16 6.43 4.47
N PHE A 23 7.92 5.97 4.29
CA PHE A 23 6.99 6.56 3.35
C PHE A 23 6.11 7.66 3.97
N GLU A 24 5.96 8.75 3.23
CA GLU A 24 4.97 9.80 3.45
C GLU A 24 4.15 9.99 2.18
N LEU A 25 2.85 10.25 2.35
CA LEU A 25 2.01 10.69 1.25
C LEU A 25 2.12 12.21 1.14
N ASP A 26 2.59 12.70 0.00
CA ASP A 26 2.46 14.11 -0.33
C ASP A 26 1.05 14.32 -0.90
N GLU A 27 0.20 15.03 -0.16
CA GLU A 27 -1.20 15.30 -0.51
C GLU A 27 -1.39 16.57 -1.36
N SER A 28 -0.34 17.06 -2.04
CA SER A 28 -0.49 18.19 -2.97
C SER A 28 -1.38 17.86 -4.17
N SER A 29 -1.54 18.82 -5.08
CA SER A 29 -2.38 18.66 -6.29
C SER A 29 -2.05 17.45 -7.16
N ASN A 30 -0.86 16.84 -6.99
CA ASN A 30 -0.52 15.55 -7.58
C ASN A 30 0.02 14.61 -6.49
N PRO A 31 -0.82 13.71 -5.94
CA PRO A 31 -0.44 12.88 -4.82
C PRO A 31 0.65 11.89 -5.23
N ARG A 32 1.67 11.77 -4.38
CA ARG A 32 2.84 10.91 -4.61
C ARG A 32 3.35 10.33 -3.31
N ILE A 33 3.93 9.15 -3.40
CA ILE A 33 4.54 8.49 -2.25
C ILE A 33 6.01 8.91 -2.21
N LYS A 34 6.42 9.57 -1.15
CA LYS A 34 7.81 9.97 -0.91
C LYS A 34 8.43 9.03 0.11
N ASP A 35 9.63 8.52 -0.17
CA ASP A 35 10.48 7.89 0.83
C ASP A 35 11.48 8.91 1.40
N CYS A 36 11.29 9.30 2.66
CA CYS A 36 12.12 10.27 3.36
C CYS A 36 13.55 9.77 3.63
N ALA A 37 13.77 8.45 3.72
CA ALA A 37 15.09 7.89 4.02
C ALA A 37 16.03 7.91 2.79
N SER A 38 15.50 7.64 1.61
CA SER A 38 16.28 7.64 0.36
C SER A 38 16.09 8.88 -0.51
N ASP A 39 15.12 9.74 -0.18
CA ASP A 39 14.65 10.85 -1.02
C ASP A 39 14.19 10.38 -2.41
N SER A 40 13.48 9.25 -2.43
CA SER A 40 12.92 8.66 -3.65
C SER A 40 11.41 8.85 -3.72
N GLN A 41 10.87 8.84 -4.94
CA GLN A 41 9.43 8.90 -5.19
C GLN A 41 8.93 7.64 -5.88
N TRP A 42 7.74 7.22 -5.49
CA TRP A 42 7.13 5.94 -5.86
C TRP A 42 5.71 6.16 -6.36
N ASP A 43 5.32 5.39 -7.38
CA ASP A 43 3.93 5.33 -7.84
C ASP A 43 3.11 4.29 -7.06
N PHE A 44 1.82 4.19 -7.38
CA PHE A 44 0.90 3.25 -6.72
C PHE A 44 1.09 1.79 -7.14
N GLU A 45 1.91 1.53 -8.16
CA GLU A 45 2.32 0.18 -8.58
C GLU A 45 3.59 -0.28 -7.83
N GLY A 46 4.19 0.60 -7.02
CA GLY A 46 5.38 0.30 -6.23
C GLY A 46 6.68 0.47 -7.01
N ILE A 47 6.66 1.25 -8.11
CA ILE A 47 7.84 1.52 -8.94
C ILE A 47 8.44 2.86 -8.53
N ALA A 48 9.73 2.89 -8.23
CA ALA A 48 10.45 4.12 -7.99
C ALA A 48 10.78 4.81 -9.33
N TYR A 49 10.25 6.02 -9.52
CA TYR A 49 10.45 6.80 -10.75
C TYR A 49 11.39 8.00 -10.57
N GLN A 50 11.82 8.29 -9.33
CA GLN A 50 12.76 9.37 -9.04
C GLN A 50 13.54 9.10 -7.75
N GLY A 51 14.79 9.58 -7.67
CA GLY A 51 15.63 9.54 -6.47
C GLY A 51 16.59 8.35 -6.44
N LYS A 52 17.12 8.03 -5.25
CA LYS A 52 18.20 7.03 -5.10
C LYS A 52 17.76 5.61 -5.45
N CYS A 53 16.47 5.32 -5.37
CA CYS A 53 15.89 4.01 -5.68
C CYS A 53 15.33 3.94 -7.11
N GLU A 54 15.62 4.90 -8.00
CA GLU A 54 15.07 4.89 -9.37
C GLU A 54 15.21 3.52 -10.06
N ARG A 55 14.10 3.01 -10.63
CA ARG A 55 13.97 1.67 -11.26
C ARG A 55 13.96 0.48 -10.31
N GLU A 56 14.03 0.70 -9.00
CA GLU A 56 13.72 -0.35 -8.01
C GLU A 56 12.19 -0.56 -7.90
N ASN A 57 11.80 -1.75 -7.48
CA ASN A 57 10.41 -2.13 -7.28
C ASN A 57 10.19 -2.55 -5.81
N LEU A 58 9.09 -2.12 -5.22
CA LEU A 58 8.67 -2.63 -3.92
C LEU A 58 8.18 -4.07 -4.06
N THR A 59 8.44 -4.89 -3.04
CA THR A 59 7.92 -6.26 -3.02
C THR A 59 6.45 -6.24 -2.60
N PRO A 60 5.50 -6.73 -3.42
CA PRO A 60 4.10 -6.77 -3.05
C PRO A 60 3.86 -7.77 -1.91
N ILE A 61 3.01 -7.40 -0.96
CA ILE A 61 2.54 -8.25 0.12
C ILE A 61 1.14 -8.75 -0.26
N PRO A 62 0.87 -10.07 -0.16
CA PRO A 62 -0.48 -10.59 -0.34
C PRO A 62 -1.46 -9.88 0.58
N SER A 63 -2.38 -9.12 -0.01
CA SER A 63 -3.40 -8.36 0.69
C SER A 63 -4.72 -8.45 -0.06
N PHE A 64 -5.82 -8.41 0.67
CA PHE A 64 -7.14 -8.37 0.08
C PHE A 64 -8.07 -7.50 0.91
N LYS A 65 -9.06 -6.93 0.24
CA LYS A 65 -10.13 -6.18 0.88
C LYS A 65 -11.27 -7.14 1.19
N ALA A 66 -11.73 -7.13 2.43
CA ALA A 66 -12.89 -7.90 2.86
C ALA A 66 -13.84 -7.01 3.66
N TYR A 67 -15.14 -7.26 3.53
CA TYR A 67 -16.11 -6.77 4.50
C TYR A 67 -15.96 -7.54 5.80
N TRP A 68 -16.07 -6.87 6.95
CA TRP A 68 -15.90 -7.52 8.25
C TRP A 68 -16.87 -8.69 8.46
N PHE A 69 -18.11 -8.58 7.96
CA PHE A 69 -19.11 -9.64 8.10
C PHE A 69 -18.79 -10.85 7.21
N ALA A 70 -18.19 -10.64 6.03
CA ALA A 70 -17.75 -11.73 5.17
C ALA A 70 -16.51 -12.43 5.77
N TRP A 71 -15.58 -11.65 6.33
CA TRP A 71 -14.44 -12.17 7.06
C TRP A 71 -14.87 -13.08 8.21
N ALA A 72 -15.83 -12.66 9.04
CA ALA A 72 -16.31 -13.43 10.19
C ALA A 72 -16.91 -14.80 9.80
N VAL A 73 -17.49 -14.93 8.59
CA VAL A 73 -17.98 -16.22 8.07
C VAL A 73 -16.85 -17.20 7.79
N PHE A 74 -15.72 -16.72 7.25
CA PHE A 74 -14.55 -17.56 6.93
C PHE A 74 -13.58 -17.72 8.12
N HIS A 75 -13.65 -16.83 9.11
CA HIS A 75 -12.80 -16.81 10.30
C HIS A 75 -13.66 -16.75 11.57
N PRO A 76 -14.28 -17.88 11.98
CA PRO A 76 -15.31 -17.90 13.02
C PRO A 76 -14.79 -17.52 14.42
N ASP A 77 -13.48 -17.64 14.67
CA ASP A 77 -12.85 -17.25 15.94
C ASP A 77 -12.63 -15.72 16.07
N THR A 78 -13.00 -14.94 15.05
CA THR A 78 -12.86 -13.48 15.07
C THR A 78 -13.82 -12.87 16.10
N LEU A 79 -13.27 -12.21 17.12
CA LEU A 79 -14.08 -11.45 18.09
C LEU A 79 -14.58 -10.14 17.47
N VAL A 80 -15.90 -9.93 17.50
CA VAL A 80 -16.56 -8.70 17.04
C VAL A 80 -17.06 -7.93 18.26
N TYR A 81 -16.74 -6.64 18.32
CA TYR A 81 -17.13 -5.75 19.41
C TYR A 81 -18.15 -4.71 18.91
N GLU A 82 -19.22 -4.49 19.68
CA GLU A 82 -20.16 -3.38 19.46
C GLU A 82 -19.72 -2.12 20.24
N LYS A 83 -20.20 -0.96 19.79
CA LYS A 83 -19.86 0.35 20.34
C LYS A 83 -20.80 0.74 21.49
#